data_AF-A0AB32UNT2-F1
#
_entry.id   AF-A0AB32UNT2-F1
#
_cell.length_a   1.000
_cell.length_b   1.000
_cell.length_c   1.000
_cell.angle_alpha   90.00
_cell.angle_beta   90.00
_cell.angle_gamma   90.00
#
_symmetry.space_group_name_H-M   'P 1'
#
loop_
_entity.id
_entity.type
_entity.pdbx_description
1 polymer ?
#
loop_
_entity_poly.entity_id
_entity_poly.type
_entity_poly.pdbx_seq_one_letter_code
_entity_poly.pdbx_strand_id
1 'polypeptide(L)'
;MEDEVERRQIEQILELDYEELQIEEVEGLAESSDDDRDATGVPSIDKFTFNTDLTSLHSYLGEVDDTHHSFAFWEGGAILSLPLFYLEGVVLFPGATLPLRVIQPNFVAAVNRALTQADAPYTMGVVRVYRDYNNGPLRLAKIGTTAEIRQFRSLEDGTINVVTRGQQRFRLRRHWIDAEGAPCGEIQIIEEDVPLRTPRDAYAKLVPFSNLQSQQMISLNASSRKDGNEENNSEANSEESFENELSQTERRIHQSAIGACYESDRTDESTNSDDNNKLSESDIQSGSPCRNDSSFMGSSPSKHKKLVRNAGLGSIAHKVARPRSHLSCTVSRAFWPYWVYRMYDSYCLAQKAADMWKHIVGIPSMDGFVKKPDLLSFYIASKIPISEPTRQELLEIDGISYRLRREIELLERLDRIRCKICQNLLARRRDMLVMSSDGPLGAFVNPDGFVHEVMTFYKANGLALRSRPAKEFSWFPGYAWTIINCASCETHMGWLFTATNEKLKPKSFWGIRSCQVTDEMR
;
A
#
# COMPACT_ATOMS: atom_id res chain seq x y z
N MET A 1 43.16 -6.57 43.98
CA MET A 1 43.31 -7.99 43.62
C MET A 1 42.12 -8.47 42.78
N GLU A 2 40.92 -7.92 42.95
CA GLU A 2 39.76 -8.17 42.05
C GLU A 2 39.90 -7.47 40.69
N ASP A 3 40.36 -6.20 40.64
CA ASP A 3 40.55 -5.45 39.37
C ASP A 3 41.58 -6.08 38.39
N GLU A 4 42.50 -6.89 38.90
CA GLU A 4 43.55 -7.53 38.09
C GLU A 4 43.07 -8.86 37.49
N VAL A 5 42.03 -9.46 38.10
CA VAL A 5 41.34 -10.64 37.58
C VAL A 5 40.36 -10.22 36.47
N GLU A 6 39.67 -9.09 36.64
CA GLU A 6 38.74 -8.55 35.64
C GLU A 6 39.47 -8.11 34.36
N ARG A 7 40.65 -7.47 34.48
CA ARG A 7 41.47 -7.13 33.30
C ARG A 7 41.94 -8.35 32.52
N ARG A 8 42.32 -9.43 33.20
CA ARG A 8 42.74 -10.68 32.54
C ARG A 8 41.58 -11.42 31.88
N GLN A 9 40.36 -11.30 32.42
CA GLN A 9 39.16 -11.83 31.76
C GLN A 9 38.80 -11.05 30.50
N ILE A 10 38.97 -9.72 30.50
CA ILE A 10 38.71 -8.88 29.32
C ILE A 10 39.74 -9.14 28.22
N GLU A 11 41.02 -9.33 28.56
CA GLU A 11 42.06 -9.69 27.58
C GLU A 11 41.84 -11.09 26.97
N GLN A 12 41.37 -12.07 27.76
CA GLN A 12 41.03 -13.41 27.23
C GLN A 12 39.81 -13.39 26.29
N ILE A 13 38.85 -12.49 26.49
CA ILE A 13 37.69 -12.35 25.59
C ILE A 13 38.10 -11.70 24.26
N LEU A 14 39.03 -10.74 24.30
CA LEU A 14 39.55 -10.09 23.08
C LEU A 14 40.47 -11.01 22.25
N GLU A 15 41.19 -11.95 22.88
CA GLU A 15 41.98 -12.96 22.17
C GLU A 15 41.08 -14.02 21.48
N LEU A 16 39.95 -14.39 22.07
CA LEU A 16 39.01 -15.35 21.47
C LEU A 16 38.22 -14.76 20.29
N ASP A 17 37.89 -13.47 20.31
CA ASP A 17 37.23 -12.79 19.19
C ASP A 17 38.16 -12.56 17.97
N TYR A 18 39.48 -12.66 18.15
CA TYR A 18 40.47 -12.49 17.08
C TYR A 18 40.80 -13.81 16.34
N GLU A 19 40.50 -14.97 16.95
CA GLU A 19 40.70 -16.29 16.32
C GLU A 19 39.54 -16.72 15.41
N GLU A 20 38.36 -16.10 15.48
CA GLU A 20 37.20 -16.44 14.63
C GLU A 20 37.17 -15.74 13.25
N LEU A 21 38.19 -14.93 12.92
CA LEU A 21 38.25 -14.14 11.66
C LEU A 21 39.36 -14.57 10.68
N GLN A 22 39.82 -15.82 10.73
CA GLN A 22 40.64 -16.39 9.65
C GLN A 22 39.83 -17.42 8.84
N ILE A 23 39.06 -16.92 7.86
CA ILE A 23 38.60 -17.77 6.75
C ILE A 23 39.51 -17.48 5.55
N GLU A 24 40.23 -18.52 5.15
CA GLU A 24 41.23 -18.59 4.10
C GLU A 24 40.71 -18.11 2.74
N GLU A 25 41.49 -17.24 2.08
CA GLU A 25 41.47 -17.09 0.62
C GLU A 25 41.95 -18.40 -0.02
N VAL A 26 41.10 -19.04 -0.83
CA VAL A 26 41.53 -20.14 -1.71
C VAL A 26 41.12 -19.82 -3.15
N GLU A 27 42.10 -19.41 -3.95
CA GLU A 27 42.05 -19.49 -5.40
C GLU A 27 42.13 -20.95 -5.86
N GLY A 28 41.28 -21.35 -6.83
CA GLY A 28 41.38 -22.67 -7.46
C GLY A 28 40.35 -22.88 -8.58
N LEU A 29 40.85 -22.98 -9.82
CA LEU A 29 40.09 -23.27 -11.04
C LEU A 29 39.83 -24.78 -11.23
N ALA A 30 38.72 -25.06 -11.95
CA ALA A 30 38.46 -26.17 -12.89
C ALA A 30 37.79 -27.51 -12.44
N GLU A 31 36.61 -27.71 -13.05
CA GLU A 31 36.04 -28.93 -13.68
C GLU A 31 35.48 -30.16 -12.91
N SER A 32 34.35 -30.65 -13.47
CA SER A 32 33.63 -31.94 -13.28
C SER A 32 32.67 -32.02 -12.07
N SER A 33 31.54 -32.73 -12.07
CA SER A 33 30.88 -33.71 -12.95
C SER A 33 29.40 -33.79 -12.52
N ASP A 34 28.52 -34.22 -13.43
CA ASP A 34 27.08 -34.48 -13.24
C ASP A 34 26.73 -35.55 -12.17
N ASP A 35 25.42 -35.61 -11.87
CA ASP A 35 24.62 -36.52 -11.01
C ASP A 35 24.61 -36.16 -9.50
N ASP A 36 23.49 -36.13 -8.75
CA ASP A 36 22.18 -36.76 -8.93
C ASP A 36 21.11 -36.07 -8.05
N ARG A 37 19.87 -36.50 -8.25
CA ARG A 37 18.58 -36.00 -7.73
C ARG A 37 18.43 -36.08 -6.20
N ASP A 38 17.77 -35.10 -5.58
CA ASP A 38 16.52 -35.34 -4.83
C ASP A 38 15.73 -34.06 -4.52
N ALA A 39 14.42 -34.23 -4.40
CA ALA A 39 13.41 -33.20 -4.31
C ALA A 39 13.29 -32.60 -2.90
N THR A 40 13.47 -31.29 -2.79
CA THR A 40 12.73 -30.42 -1.85
C THR A 40 12.76 -29.01 -2.43
N GLY A 41 11.61 -28.58 -2.95
CA GLY A 41 11.45 -27.31 -3.65
C GLY A 41 11.59 -26.12 -2.71
N VAL A 42 12.81 -25.64 -2.52
CA VAL A 42 13.09 -24.23 -2.26
C VAL A 42 13.35 -23.61 -3.64
N PRO A 43 12.61 -22.58 -4.08
CA PRO A 43 12.92 -21.95 -5.36
C PRO A 43 14.33 -21.39 -5.25
N SER A 44 15.26 -21.95 -6.03
CA SER A 44 16.57 -21.35 -6.22
C SER A 44 16.33 -19.90 -6.63
N ILE A 45 16.78 -18.94 -5.83
CA ILE A 45 16.86 -17.54 -6.27
C ILE A 45 17.55 -17.58 -7.63
N ASP A 46 16.79 -17.23 -8.66
CA ASP A 46 17.24 -17.28 -10.04
C ASP A 46 18.48 -16.37 -10.07
N LYS A 47 19.69 -16.95 -10.12
CA LYS A 47 21.00 -16.28 -9.88
C LYS A 47 21.22 -15.03 -10.74
N PHE A 48 20.37 -14.84 -11.74
CA PHE A 48 20.41 -13.77 -12.71
C PHE A 48 19.26 -12.77 -12.60
N THR A 49 18.36 -12.91 -11.63
CA THR A 49 17.36 -11.86 -11.33
C THR A 49 18.02 -10.79 -10.46
N PHE A 50 17.84 -9.53 -10.83
CA PHE A 50 18.40 -8.41 -10.08
C PHE A 50 17.93 -8.43 -8.60
N ASN A 51 18.87 -8.27 -7.67
CA ASN A 51 18.57 -8.17 -6.25
C ASN A 51 18.04 -6.76 -5.93
N THR A 52 16.75 -6.67 -5.62
CA THR A 52 16.05 -5.42 -5.30
C THR A 52 16.57 -4.73 -4.05
N ASP A 53 17.18 -5.46 -3.12
CA ASP A 53 17.71 -4.87 -1.88
C ASP A 53 18.92 -3.96 -2.13
N LEU A 54 19.70 -4.23 -3.18
CA LEU A 54 20.87 -3.43 -3.53
C LEU A 54 20.51 -1.96 -3.82
N THR A 55 19.34 -1.73 -4.41
CA THR A 55 18.87 -0.38 -4.74
C THR A 55 18.51 0.42 -3.49
N SER A 56 17.91 -0.24 -2.50
CA SER A 56 17.48 0.37 -1.23
C SER A 56 18.66 0.72 -0.32
N LEU A 57 19.82 0.07 -0.52
CA LEU A 57 21.07 0.39 0.17
C LEU A 57 21.78 1.64 -0.35
N HIS A 58 21.35 2.20 -1.49
CA HIS A 58 21.97 3.37 -2.11
C HIS A 58 23.50 3.28 -2.27
N SER A 59 24.02 2.09 -2.61
CA SER A 59 25.46 1.79 -2.70
C SER A 59 26.24 2.67 -3.69
N TYR A 60 25.56 3.34 -4.63
CA TYR A 60 26.16 4.32 -5.55
C TYR A 60 26.70 5.57 -4.83
N LEU A 61 26.31 5.82 -3.57
CA LEU A 61 26.88 6.86 -2.72
C LEU A 61 28.26 6.49 -2.15
N GLY A 62 28.71 5.25 -2.36
CA GLY A 62 29.95 4.73 -1.78
C GLY A 62 29.77 4.31 -0.32
N GLU A 63 30.90 4.18 0.38
CA GLU A 63 30.89 3.90 1.82
C GLU A 63 30.29 5.08 2.59
N VAL A 64 29.40 4.80 3.53
CA VAL A 64 28.80 5.77 4.43
C VAL A 64 28.84 5.22 5.85
N ASP A 65 29.04 6.09 6.84
CA ASP A 65 29.20 5.67 8.23
C ASP A 65 27.84 5.66 8.92
N ASP A 66 27.49 4.54 9.56
CA ASP A 66 26.24 4.39 10.30
C ASP A 66 26.23 5.26 11.56
N THR A 67 25.12 5.96 11.78
CA THR A 67 24.88 6.66 13.04
C THR A 67 24.11 5.73 13.98
N HIS A 68 24.75 5.26 15.06
CA HIS A 68 24.12 4.36 16.05
C HIS A 68 23.14 5.06 17.00
N HIS A 69 22.39 6.06 16.52
CA HIS A 69 21.60 6.94 17.38
C HIS A 69 20.16 6.45 17.55
N SER A 70 19.65 6.66 18.76
CA SER A 70 18.27 6.39 19.12
C SER A 70 17.36 7.39 18.43
N PHE A 71 16.34 6.88 17.75
CA PHE A 71 15.22 7.64 17.22
C PHE A 71 14.73 8.70 18.23
N ALA A 72 14.78 9.98 17.86
CA ALA A 72 14.15 11.05 18.61
C ALA A 72 12.71 11.23 18.11
N PHE A 73 11.74 10.94 18.96
CA PHE A 73 10.32 11.19 18.69
C PHE A 73 9.83 12.26 19.68
N TRP A 74 9.17 13.28 19.17
CA TRP A 74 8.67 14.40 19.96
C TRP A 74 7.15 14.33 20.12
N GLU A 75 6.67 14.87 21.23
CA GLU A 75 5.23 14.98 21.50
C GLU A 75 4.52 15.88 20.48
N GLY A 76 3.25 15.57 20.21
CA GLY A 76 2.39 16.39 19.36
C GLY A 76 2.32 17.84 19.86
N GLY A 77 2.52 18.79 18.96
CA GLY A 77 2.53 20.22 19.28
C GLY A 77 3.87 20.77 19.79
N ALA A 78 4.89 19.93 20.03
CA ALA A 78 6.22 20.37 20.42
C ALA A 78 6.81 21.34 19.39
N ILE A 79 7.54 22.36 19.88
CA ILE A 79 8.17 23.38 19.04
C ILE A 79 9.69 23.20 19.10
N LEU A 80 10.31 23.05 17.94
CA LEU A 80 11.75 22.79 17.80
C LEU A 80 12.37 23.75 16.80
N SER A 81 13.65 24.06 17.00
CA SER A 81 14.45 24.75 15.99
C SER A 81 15.37 23.73 15.33
N LEU A 82 15.16 23.46 14.04
CA LEU A 82 15.94 22.50 13.28
C LEU A 82 16.60 23.15 12.05
N PRO A 83 17.78 22.66 11.62
CA PRO A 83 18.28 22.94 10.29
C PRO A 83 17.29 22.41 9.24
N LEU A 84 17.13 23.13 8.14
CA LEU A 84 16.18 22.82 7.08
C LEU A 84 16.90 22.45 5.78
N PHE A 85 16.34 21.47 5.07
CA PHE A 85 16.73 21.08 3.73
C PHE A 85 15.55 21.29 2.77
N TYR A 86 15.78 22.03 1.70
CA TYR A 86 14.74 22.37 0.73
C TYR A 86 14.87 21.52 -0.52
N LEU A 87 13.80 20.80 -0.89
CA LEU A 87 13.77 19.95 -2.08
C LEU A 87 12.73 20.42 -3.09
N GLU A 88 13.18 20.66 -4.32
CA GLU A 88 12.28 20.86 -5.45
C GLU A 88 11.87 19.49 -5.99
N GLY A 89 10.55 19.26 -6.06
CA GLY A 89 9.98 18.09 -6.69
C GLY A 89 10.04 16.77 -5.93
N VAL A 90 10.38 16.80 -4.64
CA VAL A 90 10.36 15.62 -3.76
C VAL A 90 9.57 15.94 -2.50
N VAL A 91 8.73 15.00 -2.07
CA VAL A 91 7.96 15.07 -0.81
C VAL A 91 8.40 13.93 0.07
N LEU A 92 9.11 14.24 1.16
CA LEU A 92 9.54 13.22 2.11
C LEU A 92 8.36 12.82 3.00
N PHE A 93 7.98 11.55 2.94
CA PHE A 93 6.97 10.98 3.85
C PHE A 93 7.63 10.33 5.07
N PRO A 94 6.93 10.29 6.22
CA PRO A 94 7.31 9.45 7.35
C PRO A 94 7.64 8.01 6.92
N GLY A 95 8.74 7.48 7.44
CA GLY A 95 9.25 6.14 7.14
C GLY A 95 10.05 6.00 5.85
N ALA A 96 9.95 6.94 4.90
CA ALA A 96 10.64 6.86 3.61
C ALA A 96 12.12 7.27 3.70
N THR A 97 12.96 6.61 2.90
CA THR A 97 14.39 6.91 2.78
C THR A 97 14.63 8.02 1.75
N LEU A 98 15.54 8.93 2.07
CA LEU A 98 15.97 10.03 1.21
C LEU A 98 17.50 10.10 1.18
N PRO A 99 18.12 9.65 0.07
CA PRO A 99 19.55 9.83 -0.19
C PRO A 99 19.83 11.25 -0.70
N LEU A 100 20.92 11.85 -0.24
CA LEU A 100 21.36 13.19 -0.60
C LEU A 100 22.87 13.20 -0.87
N ARG A 101 23.28 13.99 -1.86
CA ARG A 101 24.64 14.44 -2.09
C ARG A 101 24.63 15.95 -1.95
N VAL A 102 25.09 16.43 -0.80
CA VAL A 102 24.97 17.83 -0.39
C VAL A 102 26.20 18.59 -0.85
N ILE A 103 26.01 19.45 -1.84
CA ILE A 103 27.09 20.20 -2.49
C ILE A 103 27.06 21.68 -2.11
N GLN A 104 25.86 22.26 -1.94
CA GLN A 104 25.75 23.70 -1.68
C GLN A 104 26.19 24.03 -0.24
N PRO A 105 27.05 25.05 -0.04
CA PRO A 105 27.66 25.33 1.27
C PRO A 105 26.66 25.57 2.41
N ASN A 106 25.53 26.23 2.12
CA ASN A 106 24.46 26.47 3.08
C ASN A 106 23.80 25.18 3.58
N PHE A 107 23.58 24.21 2.69
CA PHE A 107 23.04 22.90 3.07
C PHE A 107 24.10 22.00 3.71
N VAL A 108 25.38 22.13 3.33
CA VAL A 108 26.49 21.49 4.06
C VAL A 108 26.52 21.98 5.51
N ALA A 109 26.40 23.30 5.72
CA ALA A 109 26.29 23.88 7.07
C ALA A 109 25.06 23.35 7.82
N ALA A 110 23.91 23.19 7.15
CA ALA A 110 22.70 22.62 7.76
C ALA A 110 22.89 21.17 8.22
N VAL A 111 23.55 20.33 7.42
CA VAL A 111 23.88 18.95 7.81
C VAL A 111 24.85 18.94 8.99
N ASN A 112 25.92 19.73 8.95
CA ASN A 112 26.88 19.81 10.05
C ASN A 112 26.22 20.29 11.36
N ARG A 113 25.28 21.24 11.26
CA ARG A 113 24.46 21.66 12.40
C ARG A 113 23.61 20.52 12.94
N ALA A 114 22.95 19.75 12.06
CA ALA A 114 22.14 18.59 12.48
C ALA A 114 22.97 17.54 13.22
N LEU A 115 24.22 17.33 12.80
CA LEU A 115 25.14 16.38 13.44
C LEU A 115 25.67 16.84 14.80
N THR A 116 25.70 18.15 15.07
CA THR A 116 26.36 18.73 16.26
C THR A 116 25.40 19.29 17.31
N GLN A 117 24.15 19.57 16.94
CA GLN A 117 23.17 20.15 17.86
C GLN A 117 22.77 19.19 18.99
N ALA A 118 22.57 19.75 20.20
CA ALA A 118 22.23 18.97 21.39
C ALA A 118 20.73 18.66 21.52
N ASP A 119 19.85 19.58 21.09
CA ASP A 119 18.40 19.46 21.34
C ASP A 119 17.72 18.38 20.50
N ALA A 120 18.23 18.15 19.28
CA ALA A 120 17.67 17.23 18.30
C ALA A 120 18.78 16.61 17.42
N PRO A 121 19.71 15.86 18.02
CA PRO A 121 20.87 15.36 17.30
C PRO A 121 20.46 14.50 16.11
N TYR A 122 21.24 14.57 15.03
CA TYR A 122 21.02 13.84 13.77
C TYR A 122 19.68 14.12 13.08
N THR A 123 18.98 15.20 13.43
CA THR A 123 17.67 15.52 12.86
C THR A 123 17.69 16.84 12.09
N MET A 124 17.15 16.82 10.88
CA MET A 124 16.88 18.01 10.08
C MET A 124 15.43 18.04 9.61
N GLY A 125 14.90 19.21 9.24
CA GLY A 125 13.57 19.32 8.64
C GLY A 125 13.64 19.35 7.12
N VAL A 126 12.91 18.47 6.43
CA VAL A 126 12.81 18.49 4.97
C VAL A 126 11.51 19.16 4.56
N VAL A 127 11.63 20.20 3.73
CA VAL A 127 10.48 21.00 3.25
C VAL A 127 10.48 21.04 1.73
N ARG A 128 9.34 20.69 1.13
CA ARG A 128 9.14 20.82 -0.30
C ARG A 128 9.16 22.29 -0.71
N VAL A 129 9.90 22.60 -1.77
CA VAL A 129 9.83 23.89 -2.47
C VAL A 129 9.22 23.73 -3.85
N TYR A 130 8.45 24.72 -4.28
CA TYR A 130 7.74 24.69 -5.56
C TYR A 130 7.51 26.11 -6.10
N ARG A 131 7.10 26.20 -7.37
CA ARG A 131 6.71 27.46 -8.02
C ARG A 131 5.26 27.36 -8.49
N ASP A 132 4.46 28.40 -8.23
CA ASP A 132 3.07 28.45 -8.69
C ASP A 132 2.96 28.61 -10.22
N TYR A 133 3.97 29.24 -10.83
CA TYR A 133 4.09 29.49 -12.26
C TYR A 133 5.56 29.36 -12.66
N ASN A 134 5.86 29.04 -13.92
CA ASN A 134 7.22 28.72 -14.40
C ASN A 134 8.29 29.79 -14.06
N ASN A 135 7.89 31.04 -13.82
CA ASN A 135 8.79 32.15 -13.43
C ASN A 135 8.43 32.78 -12.07
N GLY A 136 7.60 32.13 -11.26
CA GLY A 136 7.22 32.62 -9.95
C GLY A 136 8.34 32.52 -8.91
N PRO A 137 8.24 33.27 -7.81
CA PRO A 137 9.12 33.08 -6.66
C PRO A 137 8.97 31.66 -6.12
N LEU A 138 10.07 31.12 -5.60
CA LEU A 138 10.06 29.83 -4.93
C LEU A 138 9.21 29.94 -3.64
N ARG A 139 8.28 29.01 -3.46
CA ARG A 139 7.43 28.90 -2.28
C ARG A 139 7.78 27.65 -1.49
N LEU A 140 7.63 27.76 -0.18
CA LEU A 140 7.82 26.67 0.78
C LEU A 140 6.47 26.05 1.09
N ALA A 141 6.42 24.72 1.15
CA ALA A 141 5.28 24.03 1.71
C ALA A 141 5.14 24.33 3.20
N LYS A 142 3.90 24.38 3.68
CA LYS A 142 3.63 24.64 5.11
C LYS A 142 3.93 23.42 5.97
N ILE A 143 3.75 22.23 5.41
CA ILE A 143 3.99 20.95 6.08
C ILE A 143 5.23 20.28 5.47
N GLY A 144 6.13 19.86 6.33
CA GLY A 144 7.32 19.08 6.00
C GLY A 144 7.46 17.86 6.91
N THR A 145 8.58 17.17 6.81
CA THR A 145 8.86 15.94 7.57
C THR A 145 10.24 16.02 8.19
N THR A 146 10.36 15.70 9.49
CA THR A 146 11.65 15.55 10.14
C THR A 146 12.38 14.37 9.51
N ALA A 147 13.66 14.53 9.23
CA ALA A 147 14.51 13.54 8.61
C ALA A 147 15.66 13.24 9.57
N GLU A 148 15.71 11.99 10.01
CA GLU A 148 16.81 11.45 10.78
C GLU A 148 17.95 11.06 9.84
N ILE A 149 19.13 11.58 10.10
CA ILE A 149 20.37 11.17 9.43
C ILE A 149 20.74 9.79 9.97
N ARG A 150 20.77 8.81 9.06
CA ARG A 150 21.10 7.41 9.37
C ARG A 150 22.54 7.06 9.03
N GLN A 151 22.99 7.62 7.93
CA GLN A 151 24.32 7.38 7.42
C GLN A 151 24.83 8.68 6.83
N PHE A 152 26.12 8.96 7.01
CA PHE A 152 26.74 10.10 6.35
C PHE A 152 28.21 9.84 6.08
N ARG A 153 28.76 10.56 5.10
CA ARG A 153 30.20 10.66 4.87
C ARG A 153 30.55 12.02 4.31
N SER A 154 31.52 12.67 4.93
CA SER A 154 32.14 13.87 4.38
C SER A 154 33.22 13.46 3.38
N LEU A 155 33.21 14.06 2.20
CA LEU A 155 34.18 13.80 1.14
C LEU A 155 35.26 14.88 1.11
N GLU A 156 36.40 14.56 0.49
CA GLU A 156 37.56 15.47 0.40
C GLU A 156 37.26 16.76 -0.38
N ASP A 157 36.27 16.73 -1.27
CA ASP A 157 35.80 17.87 -2.06
C ASP A 157 34.90 18.84 -1.25
N GLY A 158 34.63 18.54 0.03
CA GLY A 158 33.75 19.32 0.90
C GLY A 158 32.25 19.00 0.74
N THR A 159 31.90 18.04 -0.12
CA THR A 159 30.53 17.54 -0.23
C THR A 159 30.23 16.49 0.83
N ILE A 160 28.95 16.33 1.17
CA ILE A 160 28.52 15.31 2.15
C ILE A 160 27.50 14.40 1.50
N ASN A 161 27.77 13.09 1.49
CA ASN A 161 26.77 12.08 1.16
C ASN A 161 26.00 11.75 2.45
N VAL A 162 24.67 11.77 2.40
CA VAL A 162 23.80 11.54 3.56
C VAL A 162 22.65 10.63 3.14
N VAL A 163 22.35 9.61 3.94
CA VAL A 163 21.12 8.83 3.84
C VAL A 163 20.25 9.18 5.04
N THR A 164 19.04 9.63 4.77
CA THR A 164 18.09 10.04 5.81
C THR A 164 16.80 9.24 5.75
N ARG A 165 16.08 9.19 6.88
CA ARG A 165 14.76 8.57 6.98
C ARG A 165 13.75 9.56 7.54
N GLY A 166 12.63 9.74 6.86
CA GLY A 166 11.53 10.57 7.35
C GLY A 166 10.93 10.01 8.65
N GLN A 167 10.57 10.86 9.60
CA GLN A 167 10.06 10.47 10.91
C GLN A 167 8.69 11.07 11.22
N GLN A 168 8.60 12.37 11.53
CA GLN A 168 7.36 13.02 11.96
C GLN A 168 7.01 14.18 11.03
N ARG A 169 5.71 14.36 10.78
CA ARG A 169 5.22 15.57 10.10
C ARG A 169 5.38 16.78 11.02
N PHE A 170 5.68 17.92 10.43
CA PHE A 170 5.72 19.19 11.14
C PHE A 170 5.11 20.31 10.32
N ARG A 171 4.62 21.34 11.00
CA ARG A 171 4.23 22.62 10.42
C ARG A 171 5.37 23.62 10.57
N LEU A 172 5.83 24.19 9.46
CA LEU A 172 6.84 25.25 9.45
C LEU A 172 6.21 26.56 9.92
N ARG A 173 6.70 27.14 11.03
CA ARG A 173 6.20 28.41 11.56
C ARG A 173 6.97 29.61 11.05
N ARG A 174 8.30 29.52 11.13
CA ARG A 174 9.25 30.55 10.66
C ARG A 174 10.54 29.90 10.19
N HIS A 175 11.25 30.55 9.28
CA HIS A 175 12.57 30.12 8.82
C HIS A 175 13.53 31.31 8.78
N TRP A 176 14.83 31.04 8.90
CA TRP A 176 15.91 32.02 8.83
C TRP A 176 17.19 31.34 8.33
N ILE A 177 18.23 32.13 8.10
CA ILE A 177 19.60 31.64 7.89
C ILE A 177 20.39 31.97 9.15
N ASP A 178 21.11 30.99 9.72
CA ASP A 178 21.92 31.22 10.91
C ASP A 178 23.27 31.91 10.57
N ALA A 179 24.11 32.12 11.60
CA ALA A 179 25.39 32.82 11.44
C ALA A 179 26.38 32.06 10.55
N GLU A 180 26.28 30.73 10.52
CA GLU A 180 27.09 29.82 9.74
C GLU A 180 26.56 29.64 8.29
N GLY A 181 25.42 30.24 7.97
CA GLY A 181 24.79 30.19 6.65
C GLY A 181 23.83 29.01 6.46
N ALA A 182 23.54 28.23 7.50
CA ALA A 182 22.61 27.12 7.46
C ALA A 182 21.15 27.62 7.47
N PRO A 183 20.31 27.16 6.54
CA PRO A 183 18.87 27.35 6.65
C PRO A 183 18.36 26.65 7.90
N CYS A 184 17.61 27.38 8.71
CA CYS A 184 17.00 26.89 9.95
C CYS A 184 15.53 27.27 9.97
N GLY A 185 14.74 26.57 10.79
CA GLY A 185 13.36 26.93 11.02
C GLY A 185 12.82 26.43 12.34
N GLU A 186 11.83 27.19 12.82
CA GLU A 186 11.00 26.79 13.93
C GLU A 186 9.85 25.98 13.39
N ILE A 187 9.77 24.74 13.83
CA ILE A 187 8.78 23.77 13.41
C ILE A 187 7.87 23.43 14.60
N GLN A 188 6.63 23.08 14.29
CA GLN A 188 5.70 22.51 15.26
C GLN A 188 5.37 21.08 14.84
N ILE A 189 5.64 20.12 15.70
CA ILE A 189 5.34 18.70 15.46
C ILE A 189 3.82 18.52 15.36
N ILE A 190 3.37 17.81 14.32
CA ILE A 190 1.95 17.49 14.14
C ILE A 190 1.65 16.20 14.89
N GLU A 191 0.61 16.22 15.71
CA GLU A 191 0.09 15.03 16.37
C GLU A 191 -0.62 14.14 15.33
N GLU A 192 -0.23 12.86 15.24
CA GLU A 192 -0.94 11.90 14.40
C GLU A 192 -2.11 11.28 15.18
N ASP A 193 -3.28 11.24 14.53
CA ASP A 193 -4.45 10.56 15.06
C ASP A 193 -4.21 9.07 15.25
N VAL A 194 -4.86 8.49 16.27
CA VAL A 194 -4.86 7.05 16.48
C VAL A 194 -5.77 6.37 15.44
N PRO A 195 -5.41 5.19 14.88
CA PRO A 195 -6.27 4.47 13.95
C PRO A 195 -7.68 4.24 14.49
N LEU A 196 -8.68 4.70 13.75
CA LEU A 196 -10.10 4.57 14.11
C LEU A 196 -10.59 3.15 13.85
N ARG A 197 -11.40 2.62 14.77
CA ARG A 197 -12.13 1.36 14.65
C ARG A 197 -13.62 1.60 14.76
N THR A 198 -14.39 0.80 14.03
CA THR A 198 -15.82 0.70 14.22
C THR A 198 -16.10 0.31 15.68
N PRO A 199 -16.88 1.12 16.44
CA PRO A 199 -17.18 0.81 17.83
C PRO A 199 -17.84 -0.57 17.96
N ARG A 200 -17.38 -1.39 18.91
CA ARG A 200 -17.92 -2.75 19.10
C ARG A 200 -19.41 -2.73 19.47
N ASP A 201 -19.83 -1.73 20.23
CA ASP A 201 -21.20 -1.61 20.72
C ASP A 201 -22.18 -1.06 19.67
N ALA A 202 -21.66 -0.58 18.53
CA ALA A 202 -22.48 -0.17 17.39
C ALA A 202 -23.25 -1.37 16.79
N TYR A 203 -22.69 -2.59 16.91
CA TYR A 203 -23.27 -3.82 16.37
C TYR A 203 -23.13 -4.95 17.40
N ALA A 204 -24.15 -5.11 18.25
CA ALA A 204 -24.19 -6.23 19.18
C ALA A 204 -24.57 -7.51 18.42
N LYS A 205 -23.77 -8.57 18.56
CA LYS A 205 -24.23 -9.93 18.23
C LYS A 205 -25.28 -10.30 19.27
N LEU A 206 -26.52 -10.52 18.84
CA LEU A 206 -27.49 -11.15 19.74
C LEU A 206 -26.96 -12.53 20.09
N VAL A 207 -26.91 -12.84 21.39
CA VAL A 207 -26.66 -14.20 21.87
C VAL A 207 -27.76 -15.09 21.25
N PRO A 208 -27.43 -16.25 20.66
CA PRO A 208 -28.46 -17.13 20.11
C PRO A 208 -29.51 -17.43 21.18
N PHE A 209 -30.77 -17.11 20.91
CA PHE A 209 -31.90 -17.52 21.74
C PHE A 209 -32.10 -19.04 21.59
N SER A 210 -31.20 -19.84 22.17
CA SER A 210 -31.31 -21.30 22.17
C SER A 210 -31.70 -21.88 23.52
N ASN A 211 -32.36 -21.10 24.40
CA ASN A 211 -32.91 -21.57 25.67
C ASN A 211 -34.24 -20.89 26.10
N LEU A 212 -35.10 -20.51 25.15
CA LEU A 212 -36.52 -20.27 25.42
C LEU A 212 -37.35 -21.41 24.81
N GLN A 213 -37.16 -22.61 25.35
CA GLN A 213 -38.21 -23.62 25.28
C GLN A 213 -38.73 -23.87 26.69
N SER A 214 -40.07 -23.87 26.77
CA SER A 214 -40.92 -24.24 27.90
C SER A 214 -41.19 -23.17 28.95
N GLN A 215 -41.91 -22.11 28.58
CA GLN A 215 -43.10 -21.73 29.36
C GLN A 215 -44.31 -21.52 28.44
N GLN A 216 -45.39 -22.17 28.84
CA GLN A 216 -46.63 -22.47 28.15
C GLN A 216 -47.30 -21.28 27.42
N MET A 217 -47.86 -21.56 26.24
CA MET A 217 -49.02 -20.84 25.75
C MET A 217 -50.13 -20.93 26.81
N ILE A 218 -50.41 -19.83 27.50
CA ILE A 218 -51.67 -19.68 28.24
C ILE A 218 -52.67 -19.06 27.26
N SER A 219 -53.60 -19.90 26.81
CA SER A 219 -54.78 -19.50 26.05
C SER A 219 -55.64 -18.57 26.91
N LEU A 220 -55.83 -17.33 26.46
CA LEU A 220 -56.77 -16.39 27.07
C LEU A 220 -58.20 -16.77 26.64
N ASN A 221 -58.86 -17.61 27.44
CA ASN A 221 -60.31 -17.67 27.49
C ASN A 221 -60.81 -16.95 28.73
N ALA A 222 -61.59 -15.90 28.49
CA ALA A 222 -62.26 -15.09 29.50
C ALA A 222 -63.24 -15.92 30.35
N SER A 223 -63.19 -15.76 31.67
CA SER A 223 -64.40 -15.74 32.50
C SER A 223 -64.15 -15.09 33.87
N SER A 224 -65.24 -14.53 34.36
CA SER A 224 -65.42 -13.60 35.48
C SER A 224 -65.28 -14.20 36.89
N ARG A 225 -64.81 -13.39 37.85
CA ARG A 225 -65.47 -13.00 39.13
C ARG A 225 -64.52 -12.90 40.34
N LYS A 226 -64.56 -11.70 40.95
CA LYS A 226 -64.60 -11.32 42.39
C LYS A 226 -63.49 -11.71 43.40
N ASP A 227 -63.04 -10.61 44.06
CA ASP A 227 -62.72 -10.38 45.48
C ASP A 227 -61.61 -11.16 46.20
N GLY A 228 -60.72 -10.39 46.85
CA GLY A 228 -60.01 -10.80 48.06
C GLY A 228 -58.56 -10.34 48.16
N ASN A 229 -58.30 -9.37 49.04
CA ASN A 229 -56.99 -8.95 49.58
C ASN A 229 -55.99 -10.10 49.84
N GLU A 230 -54.70 -9.89 49.53
CA GLU A 230 -53.59 -9.63 50.48
C GLU A 230 -52.21 -9.67 49.78
N GLU A 231 -51.25 -8.98 50.40
CA GLU A 231 -49.96 -8.49 49.92
C GLU A 231 -48.89 -9.59 49.67
N ASN A 232 -48.06 -9.46 48.62
CA ASN A 232 -46.59 -9.40 48.75
C ASN A 232 -45.82 -9.16 47.43
N ASN A 233 -44.63 -8.59 47.62
CA ASN A 233 -43.69 -7.97 46.67
C ASN A 233 -43.08 -8.87 45.57
N SER A 234 -42.88 -8.31 44.37
CA SER A 234 -41.59 -8.31 43.65
C SER A 234 -41.66 -7.46 42.37
N GLU A 235 -40.69 -6.56 42.21
CA GLU A 235 -40.49 -5.71 41.03
C GLU A 235 -40.04 -6.56 39.82
N ALA A 236 -40.72 -6.40 38.69
CA ALA A 236 -40.27 -6.85 37.38
C ALA A 236 -40.61 -5.78 36.33
N ASN A 237 -39.57 -5.13 35.78
CA ASN A 237 -39.68 -4.14 34.72
C ASN A 237 -40.13 -4.80 33.40
N SER A 238 -41.28 -4.39 32.88
CA SER A 238 -41.88 -4.84 31.62
C SER A 238 -41.32 -4.07 30.41
N GLU A 239 -40.81 -4.81 29.41
CA GLU A 239 -40.25 -4.33 28.12
C GLU A 239 -41.31 -3.93 27.07
N GLU A 240 -42.45 -3.35 27.44
CA GLU A 240 -43.53 -3.06 26.47
C GLU A 240 -43.57 -1.60 25.97
N SER A 241 -42.53 -0.80 26.23
CA SER A 241 -42.58 0.66 26.04
C SER A 241 -42.05 1.21 24.71
N PHE A 242 -41.35 0.44 23.86
CA PHE A 242 -40.59 1.04 22.74
C PHE A 242 -41.23 0.93 21.34
N GLU A 243 -42.23 0.08 21.13
CA GLU A 243 -42.86 -0.09 19.80
C GLU A 243 -43.85 1.02 19.44
N ASN A 244 -44.32 1.81 20.42
CA ASN A 244 -45.35 2.83 20.19
C ASN A 244 -44.81 4.22 19.82
N GLU A 245 -43.49 4.42 19.79
CA GLU A 245 -42.88 5.74 19.49
C GLU A 245 -42.38 5.91 18.05
N LEU A 246 -42.42 4.86 17.22
CA LEU A 246 -41.93 4.95 15.82
C LEU A 246 -43.02 5.41 14.85
N SER A 247 -42.69 6.39 14.01
CA SER A 247 -43.53 6.80 12.88
C SER A 247 -43.62 5.67 11.84
N GLN A 248 -44.71 5.65 11.05
CA GLN A 248 -44.89 4.64 10.00
C GLN A 248 -43.76 4.62 8.96
N THR A 249 -43.05 5.73 8.79
CA THR A 249 -41.92 5.86 7.88
C THR A 249 -40.68 5.15 8.44
N GLU A 250 -40.40 5.29 9.74
CA GLU A 250 -39.31 4.59 10.42
C GLU A 250 -39.53 3.08 10.45
N ARG A 251 -40.79 2.65 10.62
CA ARG A 251 -41.17 1.22 10.53
C ARG A 251 -40.93 0.64 9.12
N ARG A 252 -41.17 1.40 8.05
CA ARG A 252 -40.88 0.94 6.67
C ARG A 252 -39.39 0.85 6.38
N ILE A 253 -38.59 1.79 6.89
CA ILE A 253 -37.13 1.76 6.73
C ILE A 253 -36.55 0.53 7.44
N HIS A 254 -37.05 0.23 8.66
CA HIS A 254 -36.69 -0.99 9.38
C HIS A 254 -37.07 -2.27 8.62
N GLN A 255 -38.29 -2.35 8.07
CA GLN A 255 -38.74 -3.52 7.32
C GLN A 255 -37.97 -3.72 6.00
N SER A 256 -37.59 -2.63 5.32
CA SER A 256 -36.79 -2.70 4.09
C SER A 256 -35.35 -3.13 4.36
N ALA A 257 -34.77 -2.75 5.51
CA ALA A 257 -33.45 -3.19 5.93
C ALA A 257 -33.41 -4.70 6.26
N ILE A 258 -34.50 -5.25 6.79
CA ILE A 258 -34.65 -6.68 7.08
C ILE A 258 -34.76 -7.51 5.78
N GLY A 259 -35.44 -6.98 4.75
CA GLY A 259 -35.57 -7.64 3.45
C GLY A 259 -34.24 -7.78 2.68
N ALA A 260 -33.37 -6.78 2.76
CA ALA A 260 -32.07 -6.78 2.07
C ALA A 260 -31.07 -7.82 2.64
N CYS A 261 -31.27 -8.29 3.87
CA CYS A 261 -30.43 -9.31 4.49
C CYS A 261 -30.73 -10.75 4.00
N TYR A 262 -31.83 -10.97 3.27
CA TYR A 262 -32.20 -12.30 2.76
C TYR A 262 -31.72 -12.60 1.33
N GLU A 263 -31.21 -11.62 0.59
CA GLU A 263 -30.85 -11.79 -0.83
C GLU A 263 -29.36 -11.93 -1.13
N SER A 264 -28.46 -11.70 -0.17
CA SER A 264 -27.02 -11.65 -0.46
C SER A 264 -26.23 -12.96 -0.27
N ASP A 265 -26.88 -14.09 0.02
CA ASP A 265 -26.22 -15.40 0.21
C ASP A 265 -26.72 -16.44 -0.79
N ARG A 266 -26.49 -16.20 -2.09
CA ARG A 266 -26.33 -17.23 -3.12
C ARG A 266 -25.42 -16.75 -4.25
N THR A 267 -24.15 -17.09 -4.18
CA THR A 267 -23.33 -17.29 -5.37
C THR A 267 -22.68 -18.65 -5.26
N ASP A 268 -22.79 -19.47 -6.30
CA ASP A 268 -21.62 -20.22 -6.79
C ASP A 268 -21.83 -20.74 -8.21
N GLU A 269 -20.69 -20.80 -8.90
CA GLU A 269 -20.43 -21.10 -10.30
C GLU A 269 -20.93 -22.49 -10.75
N SER A 270 -21.36 -22.59 -12.02
CA SER A 270 -20.74 -23.48 -13.01
C SER A 270 -21.39 -23.38 -14.40
N THR A 271 -20.51 -23.45 -15.39
CA THR A 271 -20.68 -23.58 -16.84
C THR A 271 -21.58 -24.75 -17.27
N ASN A 272 -22.46 -24.59 -18.26
CA ASN A 272 -22.21 -24.91 -19.68
C ASN A 272 -23.51 -24.90 -20.53
N SER A 273 -23.35 -24.42 -21.77
CA SER A 273 -24.07 -24.57 -23.04
C SER A 273 -25.61 -24.58 -23.20
N ASP A 274 -25.96 -23.97 -24.34
CA ASP A 274 -27.08 -24.27 -25.25
C ASP A 274 -28.47 -23.65 -25.02
N ASP A 275 -28.63 -22.58 -25.79
CA ASP A 275 -29.64 -22.45 -26.85
C ASP A 275 -31.01 -21.80 -26.57
N ASN A 276 -31.26 -20.84 -27.47
CA ASN A 276 -32.52 -20.46 -28.09
C ASN A 276 -33.45 -19.41 -27.42
N ASN A 277 -33.49 -18.30 -28.18
CA ASN A 277 -34.67 -17.61 -28.71
C ASN A 277 -35.38 -16.53 -27.87
N LYS A 278 -35.24 -15.30 -28.40
CA LYS A 278 -36.31 -14.36 -28.83
C LYS A 278 -37.22 -13.79 -27.74
N LEU A 279 -37.60 -12.52 -27.67
CA LEU A 279 -37.62 -11.27 -28.45
C LEU A 279 -37.79 -10.17 -27.36
N SER A 280 -37.49 -8.88 -27.47
CA SER A 280 -37.70 -7.91 -28.55
C SER A 280 -37.02 -6.60 -28.15
N GLU A 281 -36.16 -6.06 -29.01
CA GLU A 281 -35.88 -4.63 -29.05
C GLU A 281 -36.11 -4.15 -30.49
N SER A 282 -36.60 -2.93 -30.58
CA SER A 282 -37.24 -2.28 -31.71
C SER A 282 -36.33 -2.02 -32.90
N ASP A 283 -36.90 -2.33 -34.07
CA ASP A 283 -36.75 -1.74 -35.40
C ASP A 283 -35.76 -0.59 -35.59
N ILE A 284 -34.91 -0.72 -36.61
CA ILE A 284 -34.81 0.24 -37.73
C ILE A 284 -34.24 -0.49 -38.98
N GLN A 285 -35.06 -0.42 -40.05
CA GLN A 285 -34.74 -0.39 -41.48
C GLN A 285 -34.27 -1.65 -42.25
N SER A 286 -35.21 -2.11 -43.09
CA SER A 286 -35.10 -2.20 -44.56
C SER A 286 -34.46 -3.45 -45.19
N GLY A 287 -35.25 -4.17 -46.00
CA GLY A 287 -34.76 -4.94 -47.16
C GLY A 287 -35.25 -6.38 -47.26
N SER A 288 -36.18 -6.60 -48.20
CA SER A 288 -36.75 -7.87 -48.68
C SER A 288 -35.90 -8.45 -49.84
N PRO A 289 -36.24 -9.59 -50.50
CA PRO A 289 -36.19 -10.99 -50.04
C PRO A 289 -35.55 -11.96 -51.08
N CYS A 290 -35.73 -13.29 -50.85
CA CYS A 290 -35.59 -14.46 -51.75
C CYS A 290 -34.27 -15.25 -51.60
N ARG A 291 -34.16 -16.59 -51.79
CA ARG A 291 -35.03 -17.76 -52.03
C ARG A 291 -34.10 -19.01 -52.07
N ASN A 292 -34.65 -20.21 -51.79
CA ASN A 292 -34.23 -21.54 -52.31
C ASN A 292 -32.85 -22.08 -51.88
N ASP A 293 -32.49 -23.37 -51.87
CA ASP A 293 -33.12 -24.68 -52.16
C ASP A 293 -32.14 -25.79 -51.69
N SER A 294 -32.64 -26.98 -51.32
CA SER A 294 -32.01 -28.32 -51.53
C SER A 294 -30.63 -28.63 -50.88
N SER A 295 -30.16 -29.84 -50.55
CA SER A 295 -30.63 -31.23 -50.49
C SER A 295 -29.47 -32.11 -49.96
N PHE A 296 -29.75 -33.41 -49.74
CA PHE A 296 -28.85 -34.58 -49.85
C PHE A 296 -28.09 -35.17 -48.62
N MET A 297 -28.62 -36.33 -48.19
CA MET A 297 -28.03 -37.67 -47.93
C MET A 297 -26.91 -37.90 -46.89
N GLY A 298 -27.13 -38.93 -46.05
CA GLY A 298 -26.13 -39.99 -45.87
C GLY A 298 -25.98 -40.64 -44.48
N SER A 299 -26.67 -41.77 -44.29
CA SER A 299 -26.14 -43.02 -43.67
C SER A 299 -26.07 -43.20 -42.15
N SER A 300 -26.88 -44.15 -41.66
CA SER A 300 -26.73 -44.92 -40.41
C SER A 300 -25.62 -46.00 -40.54
N PRO A 301 -25.15 -46.70 -39.47
CA PRO A 301 -25.95 -47.81 -38.90
C PRO A 301 -25.82 -48.08 -37.38
N SER A 302 -26.98 -48.34 -36.78
CA SER A 302 -27.35 -49.44 -35.86
C SER A 302 -26.38 -49.98 -34.78
N LYS A 303 -26.89 -50.14 -33.54
CA LYS A 303 -27.00 -51.45 -32.85
C LYS A 303 -28.00 -51.38 -31.68
N HIS A 304 -29.06 -52.17 -31.78
CA HIS A 304 -30.04 -52.47 -30.75
C HIS A 304 -29.48 -53.45 -29.70
N LYS A 305 -29.88 -53.29 -28.44
CA LYS A 305 -30.29 -54.42 -27.56
C LYS A 305 -31.41 -53.96 -26.63
N LYS A 306 -32.49 -54.76 -26.61
CA LYS A 306 -33.74 -54.62 -25.84
C LYS A 306 -33.67 -55.43 -24.54
N LEU A 307 -34.76 -55.32 -23.77
CA LEU A 307 -35.30 -56.18 -22.68
C LEU A 307 -34.94 -55.68 -21.25
N VAL A 308 -35.82 -55.52 -20.24
CA VAL A 308 -37.15 -56.06 -19.87
C VAL A 308 -37.85 -55.08 -18.89
N ARG A 309 -39.20 -55.09 -18.84
CA ARG A 309 -40.09 -54.43 -17.85
C ARG A 309 -40.15 -55.18 -16.50
N ASN A 310 -40.27 -54.48 -15.36
CA ASN A 310 -41.43 -54.65 -14.44
C ASN A 310 -41.42 -53.71 -13.21
N ALA A 311 -42.61 -53.58 -12.65
CA ALA A 311 -43.14 -52.55 -11.76
C ALA A 311 -42.66 -52.55 -10.29
N GLY A 312 -42.64 -51.34 -9.71
CA GLY A 312 -43.29 -50.93 -8.43
C GLY A 312 -42.80 -51.51 -7.09
N LEU A 313 -42.31 -50.63 -6.20
CA LEU A 313 -42.85 -50.37 -4.84
C LEU A 313 -41.90 -49.45 -4.03
N GLY A 314 -42.49 -48.53 -3.26
CA GLY A 314 -42.02 -48.21 -1.90
C GLY A 314 -40.96 -47.12 -1.72
N SER A 315 -41.41 -45.92 -1.37
CA SER A 315 -40.62 -44.81 -0.82
C SER A 315 -40.05 -45.15 0.57
N ILE A 316 -38.75 -44.98 0.76
CA ILE A 316 -38.11 -44.85 2.09
C ILE A 316 -37.23 -43.60 2.06
N ALA A 317 -37.70 -42.55 2.73
CA ALA A 317 -36.99 -41.30 2.89
C ALA A 317 -35.90 -41.42 3.96
N HIS A 318 -34.63 -41.35 3.57
CA HIS A 318 -33.53 -41.12 4.49
C HIS A 318 -33.50 -39.64 4.91
N LYS A 319 -33.79 -39.36 6.18
CA LYS A 319 -33.55 -38.06 6.83
C LYS A 319 -32.04 -37.82 6.88
N VAL A 320 -31.53 -36.97 5.99
CA VAL A 320 -30.22 -36.34 6.14
C VAL A 320 -30.41 -35.06 6.96
N ALA A 321 -29.83 -35.01 8.15
CA ALA A 321 -29.81 -33.83 8.99
C ALA A 321 -29.03 -32.70 8.30
N ARG A 322 -29.70 -31.59 7.99
CA ARG A 322 -29.02 -30.34 7.59
C ARG A 322 -28.29 -29.75 8.81
N PRO A 323 -27.06 -29.23 8.67
CA PRO A 323 -26.45 -28.45 9.73
C PRO A 323 -27.28 -27.18 9.94
N ARG A 324 -27.70 -26.92 11.18
CA ARG A 324 -28.29 -25.62 11.56
C ARG A 324 -27.18 -24.59 11.49
N SER A 325 -27.16 -23.76 10.45
CA SER A 325 -26.43 -22.50 10.49
C SER A 325 -27.10 -21.62 11.55
N HIS A 326 -26.43 -21.43 12.69
CA HIS A 326 -26.82 -20.39 13.64
C HIS A 326 -26.57 -19.03 12.98
N LEU A 327 -27.59 -18.46 12.35
CA LEU A 327 -27.59 -17.06 11.92
C LEU A 327 -27.45 -16.21 13.18
N SER A 328 -26.24 -15.70 13.44
CA SER A 328 -26.05 -14.65 14.43
C SER A 328 -26.68 -13.38 13.87
N CYS A 329 -27.92 -13.09 14.26
CA CYS A 329 -28.55 -11.82 13.96
C CYS A 329 -27.78 -10.73 14.73
N THR A 330 -27.08 -9.86 14.00
CA THR A 330 -26.46 -8.67 14.57
C THR A 330 -27.52 -7.58 14.56
N VAL A 331 -27.92 -7.09 15.74
CA VAL A 331 -28.83 -5.95 15.82
C VAL A 331 -27.98 -4.68 15.85
N SER A 332 -28.16 -3.85 14.82
CA SER A 332 -27.52 -2.54 14.75
C SER A 332 -28.10 -1.65 15.85
N ARG A 333 -27.25 -1.21 16.78
CA ARG A 333 -27.56 -0.13 17.73
C ARG A 333 -27.00 1.22 17.26
N ALA A 334 -26.35 1.21 16.11
CA ALA A 334 -25.70 2.36 15.52
C ALA A 334 -26.71 3.31 14.88
N PHE A 335 -26.42 4.61 14.94
CA PHE A 335 -27.23 5.64 14.28
C PHE A 335 -27.21 5.50 12.76
N TRP A 336 -26.06 5.14 12.20
CA TRP A 336 -25.89 4.89 10.76
C TRP A 336 -25.81 3.39 10.44
N PRO A 337 -26.11 2.98 9.19
CA PRO A 337 -25.85 1.62 8.74
C PRO A 337 -24.37 1.19 8.88
N TYR A 338 -24.13 -0.11 9.05
CA TYR A 338 -22.78 -0.69 9.21
C TYR A 338 -21.78 -0.29 8.13
N TRP A 339 -22.23 -0.23 6.88
CA TRP A 339 -21.39 0.14 5.77
C TRP A 339 -20.82 1.57 5.92
N VAL A 340 -21.52 2.50 6.59
CA VAL A 340 -21.05 3.87 6.82
C VAL A 340 -19.85 3.86 7.77
N TYR A 341 -19.92 3.13 8.88
CA TYR A 341 -18.79 3.05 9.82
C TYR A 341 -17.58 2.38 9.18
N ARG A 342 -17.80 1.33 8.38
CA ARG A 342 -16.71 0.69 7.62
C ARG A 342 -16.01 1.61 6.64
N MET A 343 -16.67 2.65 6.13
CA MET A 343 -16.02 3.65 5.26
C MET A 343 -14.98 4.51 5.98
N TYR A 344 -14.98 4.54 7.32
CA TYR A 344 -14.06 5.35 8.12
C TYR A 344 -13.21 4.51 9.10
N ASP A 345 -13.45 3.20 9.19
CA ASP A 345 -12.61 2.28 9.96
C ASP A 345 -11.24 2.17 9.29
N SER A 346 -10.19 2.66 9.97
CA SER A 346 -8.84 2.76 9.43
C SER A 346 -8.29 1.39 9.03
N TYR A 347 -8.71 0.30 9.67
CA TYR A 347 -8.20 -1.03 9.38
C TYR A 347 -8.96 -1.69 8.23
N CYS A 348 -10.26 -1.43 8.09
CA CYS A 348 -11.00 -1.83 6.88
C CYS A 348 -10.42 -1.12 5.64
N LEU A 349 -10.13 0.17 5.77
CA LEU A 349 -9.50 0.96 4.72
C LEU A 349 -8.08 0.48 4.44
N ALA A 350 -7.29 0.20 5.48
CA ALA A 350 -5.93 -0.34 5.34
C ALA A 350 -5.92 -1.68 4.59
N GLN A 351 -6.83 -2.60 4.92
CA GLN A 351 -6.97 -3.86 4.19
C GLN A 351 -7.29 -3.61 2.72
N LYS A 352 -8.30 -2.76 2.42
CA LYS A 352 -8.68 -2.44 1.04
C LYS A 352 -7.51 -1.83 0.26
N ALA A 353 -6.81 -0.86 0.85
CA ALA A 353 -5.66 -0.20 0.23
C ALA A 353 -4.51 -1.18 -0.02
N ALA A 354 -4.21 -2.06 0.94
CA ALA A 354 -3.18 -3.09 0.81
C ALA A 354 -3.51 -4.12 -0.28
N ASP A 355 -4.77 -4.57 -0.37
CA ASP A 355 -5.22 -5.49 -1.41
C ASP A 355 -5.05 -4.86 -2.80
N MET A 356 -5.48 -3.60 -2.95
CA MET A 356 -5.29 -2.85 -4.18
C MET A 356 -3.80 -2.68 -4.52
N TRP A 357 -2.97 -2.30 -3.56
CA TRP A 357 -1.52 -2.13 -3.74
C TRP A 357 -0.83 -3.44 -4.15
N LYS A 358 -1.25 -4.56 -3.57
CA LYS A 358 -0.76 -5.90 -3.91
C LYS A 358 -1.04 -6.24 -5.38
N HIS A 359 -2.15 -5.80 -5.94
CA HIS A 359 -2.43 -5.98 -7.38
C HIS A 359 -1.54 -5.11 -8.29
N ILE A 360 -0.95 -4.03 -7.78
CA ILE A 360 -0.05 -3.16 -8.54
C ILE A 360 1.39 -3.69 -8.51
N VAL A 361 1.86 -4.05 -7.32
CA VAL A 361 3.29 -4.24 -7.04
C VAL A 361 3.64 -5.72 -6.80
N GLY A 362 2.67 -6.55 -6.40
CA GLY A 362 2.85 -7.97 -6.08
C GLY A 362 3.59 -8.22 -4.75
N ILE A 363 4.84 -7.77 -4.66
CA ILE A 363 5.79 -7.97 -3.55
C ILE A 363 6.42 -6.59 -3.22
N PRO A 364 6.62 -6.21 -1.95
CA PRO A 364 6.57 -7.00 -0.72
C PRO A 364 5.15 -7.31 -0.21
N SER A 365 5.04 -8.35 0.63
CA SER A 365 3.77 -8.64 1.32
C SER A 365 3.39 -7.49 2.24
N MET A 366 2.14 -7.03 2.12
CA MET A 366 1.59 -5.96 2.95
C MET A 366 0.99 -6.46 4.27
N ASP A 367 1.06 -7.78 4.54
CA ASP A 367 0.36 -8.42 5.67
C ASP A 367 0.76 -7.83 7.05
N GLY A 368 2.01 -7.39 7.19
CA GLY A 368 2.49 -6.71 8.39
C GLY A 368 1.94 -5.29 8.57
N PHE A 369 1.69 -4.58 7.46
CA PHE A 369 1.26 -3.18 7.47
C PHE A 369 -0.25 -3.02 7.69
N VAL A 370 -1.07 -3.99 7.27
CA VAL A 370 -2.54 -3.91 7.46
C VAL A 370 -2.92 -3.77 8.95
N LYS A 371 -2.09 -4.29 9.86
CA LYS A 371 -2.28 -4.17 11.31
C LYS A 371 -1.85 -2.81 11.88
N LYS A 372 -1.19 -1.98 11.08
CA LYS A 372 -0.67 -0.64 11.42
C LYS A 372 -1.10 0.39 10.37
N PRO A 373 -2.38 0.81 10.37
CA PRO A 373 -2.92 1.73 9.37
C PRO A 373 -2.17 3.07 9.28
N ASP A 374 -1.66 3.54 10.41
CA ASP A 374 -0.78 4.70 10.56
C ASP A 374 0.45 4.59 9.64
N LEU A 375 1.21 3.50 9.77
CA LEU A 375 2.40 3.26 8.95
C LEU A 375 2.06 2.93 7.50
N LEU A 376 1.00 2.14 7.28
CA LEU A 376 0.57 1.74 5.93
C LEU A 376 0.24 2.95 5.06
N SER A 377 -0.49 3.92 5.61
CA SER A 377 -0.91 5.12 4.85
C SER A 377 0.30 5.87 4.30
N PHE A 378 1.28 6.20 5.15
CA PHE A 378 2.50 6.86 4.69
C PHE A 378 3.34 5.99 3.76
N TYR A 379 3.38 4.67 3.96
CA TYR A 379 4.07 3.77 3.05
C TYR A 379 3.47 3.84 1.64
N ILE A 380 2.15 3.68 1.49
CA ILE A 380 1.48 3.77 0.19
C ILE A 380 1.65 5.16 -0.40
N ALA A 381 1.42 6.22 0.37
CA ALA A 381 1.60 7.60 -0.08
C ALA A 381 3.03 7.86 -0.60
N SER A 382 4.04 7.27 0.05
CA SER A 382 5.44 7.42 -0.37
C SER A 382 5.75 6.71 -1.69
N LYS A 383 4.98 5.70 -2.08
CA LYS A 383 5.26 4.84 -3.25
C LYS A 383 4.28 4.99 -4.41
N ILE A 384 3.11 5.58 -4.18
CA ILE A 384 2.11 5.76 -5.23
C ILE A 384 2.62 6.74 -6.31
N PRO A 385 2.58 6.37 -7.60
CA PRO A 385 3.11 7.17 -8.70
C PRO A 385 2.13 8.28 -9.12
N ILE A 386 2.10 9.36 -8.33
CA ILE A 386 1.25 10.53 -8.54
C ILE A 386 2.08 11.81 -8.59
N SER A 387 1.48 12.90 -9.07
CA SER A 387 2.12 14.20 -9.20
C SER A 387 2.48 14.80 -7.85
N GLU A 388 3.55 15.60 -7.82
CA GLU A 388 4.08 16.21 -6.59
C GLU A 388 3.05 17.04 -5.80
N PRO A 389 2.14 17.83 -6.42
CA PRO A 389 1.10 18.54 -5.67
C PRO A 389 0.18 17.57 -4.93
N THR A 390 -0.20 16.45 -5.56
CA THR A 390 -1.02 15.41 -4.93
C THR A 390 -0.23 14.66 -3.84
N ARG A 391 1.08 14.45 -4.01
CA ARG A 391 1.94 13.92 -2.92
C ARG A 391 1.96 14.87 -1.73
N GLN A 392 2.10 16.18 -1.97
CA GLN A 392 2.03 17.19 -0.91
C GLN A 392 0.65 17.20 -0.24
N GLU A 393 -0.43 17.08 -1.01
CA GLU A 393 -1.80 16.93 -0.47
C GLU A 393 -1.88 15.73 0.49
N LEU A 394 -1.38 14.55 0.11
CA LEU A 394 -1.38 13.36 0.97
C LEU A 394 -0.60 13.56 2.28
N LEU A 395 0.52 14.29 2.24
CA LEU A 395 1.30 14.63 3.44
C LEU A 395 0.53 15.60 4.35
N GLU A 396 -0.25 16.51 3.76
CA GLU A 396 -1.03 17.53 4.48
C GLU A 396 -2.34 17.01 5.07
N ILE A 397 -2.84 15.84 4.63
CA ILE A 397 -4.05 15.23 5.20
C ILE A 397 -3.80 14.82 6.66
N ASP A 398 -4.61 15.42 7.53
CA ASP A 398 -4.77 15.01 8.92
C ASP A 398 -5.81 13.89 9.02
N GLY A 399 -5.47 12.86 9.78
CA GLY A 399 -6.30 11.66 9.99
C GLY A 399 -6.04 10.52 9.02
N ILE A 400 -5.71 9.36 9.61
CA ILE A 400 -5.33 8.13 8.90
C ILE A 400 -6.44 7.66 7.96
N SER A 401 -7.70 7.67 8.41
CA SER A 401 -8.83 7.24 7.58
C SER A 401 -9.05 8.14 6.36
N TYR A 402 -8.84 9.45 6.49
CA TYR A 402 -8.95 10.37 5.35
C TYR A 402 -7.82 10.16 4.35
N ARG A 403 -6.59 9.94 4.84
CA ARG A 403 -5.42 9.66 4.01
C ARG A 403 -5.60 8.36 3.22
N LEU A 404 -5.97 7.26 3.90
CA LEU A 404 -6.23 5.97 3.26
C LEU A 404 -7.37 6.04 2.24
N ARG A 405 -8.43 6.80 2.50
CA ARG A 405 -9.51 6.99 1.52
C ARG A 405 -9.04 7.71 0.28
N ARG A 406 -8.22 8.76 0.45
CA ARG A 406 -7.63 9.48 -0.67
C ARG A 406 -6.69 8.58 -1.47
N GLU A 407 -5.86 7.79 -0.80
CA GLU A 407 -5.01 6.79 -1.43
C GLU A 407 -5.84 5.77 -2.24
N ILE A 408 -6.91 5.23 -1.67
CA ILE A 408 -7.82 4.30 -2.37
C ILE A 408 -8.40 4.95 -3.63
N GLU A 409 -8.89 6.18 -3.55
CA GLU A 409 -9.41 6.92 -4.71
C GLU A 409 -8.34 7.09 -5.80
N LEU A 410 -7.10 7.41 -5.41
CA LEU A 410 -5.98 7.55 -6.34
C LEU A 410 -5.63 6.19 -6.98
N LEU A 411 -5.58 5.11 -6.18
CA LEU A 411 -5.30 3.76 -6.67
C LEU A 411 -6.38 3.26 -7.63
N GLU A 412 -7.66 3.57 -7.39
CA GLU A 412 -8.79 3.23 -8.27
C GLU A 412 -8.62 3.89 -9.66
N ARG A 413 -8.09 5.13 -9.70
CA ARG A 413 -7.90 5.89 -10.94
C ARG A 413 -6.56 5.67 -11.64
N LEU A 414 -5.56 5.14 -10.95
CA LEU A 414 -4.18 5.05 -11.43
C LEU A 414 -4.00 3.99 -12.54
N ASP A 415 -4.41 4.24 -13.78
CA ASP A 415 -4.22 3.28 -14.89
C ASP A 415 -3.14 3.69 -15.89
N ARG A 416 -3.04 4.99 -16.15
CA ARG A 416 -2.26 5.55 -17.26
C ARG A 416 -1.29 6.60 -16.76
N ILE A 417 -0.08 6.54 -17.30
CA ILE A 417 1.01 7.45 -16.97
C ILE A 417 1.33 8.24 -18.22
N ARG A 418 1.18 9.56 -18.14
CA ARG A 418 1.33 10.47 -19.28
C ARG A 418 2.36 11.54 -19.00
N CYS A 419 2.95 12.05 -20.08
CA CYS A 419 3.83 13.20 -20.00
C CYS A 419 3.07 14.43 -19.50
N LYS A 420 3.60 15.10 -18.47
CA LYS A 420 3.02 16.31 -17.88
C LYS A 420 2.84 17.45 -18.88
N ILE A 421 3.72 17.57 -19.88
CA ILE A 421 3.72 18.68 -20.84
C ILE A 421 2.77 18.43 -22.01
N CYS A 422 2.91 17.28 -22.70
CA CYS A 422 2.15 17.00 -23.93
C CYS A 422 1.04 15.96 -23.78
N GLN A 423 0.85 15.40 -22.58
CA GLN A 423 -0.18 14.38 -22.29
C GLN A 423 -0.03 13.06 -23.07
N ASN A 424 1.11 12.86 -23.75
CA ASN A 424 1.39 11.61 -24.46
C ASN A 424 1.44 10.43 -23.48
N LEU A 425 0.84 9.30 -23.87
CA LEU A 425 0.78 8.09 -23.05
C LEU A 425 2.14 7.41 -23.03
N LEU A 426 2.78 7.39 -21.86
CA LEU A 426 4.11 6.82 -21.67
C LEU A 426 4.03 5.35 -21.24
N ALA A 427 3.25 5.04 -20.21
CA ALA A 427 3.16 3.70 -19.66
C ALA A 427 1.77 3.43 -19.06
N ARG A 428 1.52 2.18 -18.68
CA ARG A 428 0.34 1.79 -17.90
C ARG A 428 0.77 1.16 -16.58
N ARG A 429 -0.15 1.14 -15.62
CA ARG A 429 0.05 0.48 -14.31
C ARG A 429 0.58 -0.95 -14.44
N ARG A 430 0.02 -1.74 -15.36
CA ARG A 430 0.43 -3.14 -15.60
C ARG A 430 1.88 -3.31 -16.07
N ASP A 431 2.50 -2.23 -16.55
CA ASP A 431 3.88 -2.24 -17.04
C ASP A 431 4.86 -1.80 -15.92
N MET A 432 4.37 -1.47 -14.72
CA MET A 432 5.21 -1.16 -13.55
C MET A 432 6.08 -2.37 -13.17
N LEU A 433 7.26 -2.06 -12.68
CA LEU A 433 8.28 -3.02 -12.31
C LEU A 433 8.87 -2.61 -10.96
N VAL A 434 9.15 -3.58 -10.09
CA VAL A 434 9.80 -3.36 -8.81
C VAL A 434 11.30 -3.61 -8.97
N MET A 435 12.09 -2.55 -8.85
CA MET A 435 13.56 -2.62 -8.89
C MET A 435 14.20 -2.25 -7.53
N SER A 436 13.40 -2.06 -6.48
CA SER A 436 13.83 -1.78 -5.11
C SER A 436 12.91 -2.51 -4.14
N SER A 437 13.43 -2.97 -3.01
CA SER A 437 12.59 -3.58 -1.97
C SER A 437 11.60 -2.59 -1.35
N ASP A 438 11.83 -1.29 -1.51
CA ASP A 438 10.88 -0.26 -1.11
C ASP A 438 9.73 -0.09 -2.13
N GLY A 439 9.75 -0.81 -3.26
CA GLY A 439 8.70 -0.79 -4.28
C GLY A 439 9.13 -0.17 -5.62
N PRO A 440 8.16 0.19 -6.48
CA PRO A 440 8.40 0.61 -7.87
C PRO A 440 8.77 2.09 -8.01
N LEU A 441 8.72 2.86 -6.91
CA LEU A 441 9.08 4.27 -6.82
C LEU A 441 10.16 4.46 -5.76
N GLY A 442 11.29 5.04 -6.13
CA GLY A 442 12.42 5.32 -5.23
C GLY A 442 12.96 6.74 -5.43
N ALA A 443 13.54 7.31 -4.38
CA ALA A 443 14.28 8.57 -4.45
C ALA A 443 15.77 8.26 -4.68
N PHE A 444 16.38 8.94 -5.65
CA PHE A 444 17.79 8.76 -6.00
C PHE A 444 18.45 10.11 -6.22
N VAL A 445 19.70 10.26 -5.81
CA VAL A 445 20.46 11.49 -6.04
C VAL A 445 21.49 11.30 -7.16
N ASN A 446 21.60 12.31 -8.03
CA ASN A 446 22.61 12.31 -9.09
C ASN A 446 23.95 12.91 -8.60
N PRO A 447 25.04 12.83 -9.38
CA PRO A 447 26.34 13.40 -9.01
C PRO A 447 26.32 14.89 -8.68
N ASP A 448 25.39 15.64 -9.28
CA ASP A 448 25.22 17.09 -9.10
C ASP A 448 24.31 17.43 -7.90
N GLY A 449 23.89 16.45 -7.11
CA GLY A 449 23.09 16.66 -5.91
C GLY A 449 21.57 16.82 -6.14
N PHE A 450 21.08 16.63 -7.36
CA PHE A 450 19.65 16.64 -7.65
C PHE A 450 19.01 15.31 -7.28
N VAL A 451 17.96 15.38 -6.46
CA VAL A 451 17.15 14.22 -6.10
C VAL A 451 16.06 14.01 -7.16
N HIS A 452 15.87 12.76 -7.54
CA HIS A 452 14.87 12.31 -8.50
C HIS A 452 14.04 11.19 -7.89
N GLU A 453 12.72 11.40 -7.78
CA GLU A 453 11.77 10.32 -7.58
C GLU A 453 11.55 9.59 -8.91
N VAL A 454 11.94 8.32 -8.98
CA VAL A 454 12.00 7.52 -10.22
C VAL A 454 11.09 6.31 -10.11
N MET A 455 10.15 6.21 -11.04
CA MET A 455 9.26 5.08 -11.23
C MET A 455 9.84 4.10 -12.25
N THR A 456 9.82 2.81 -11.94
CA THR A 456 10.36 1.78 -12.83
C THR A 456 9.29 1.02 -13.62
N PHE A 457 9.53 0.82 -14.92
CA PHE A 457 8.61 0.14 -15.86
C PHE A 457 9.33 -0.87 -16.75
N TYR A 458 8.68 -1.99 -17.01
CA TYR A 458 9.08 -2.93 -18.07
C TYR A 458 8.92 -2.33 -19.47
N LYS A 459 7.83 -1.56 -19.69
CA LYS A 459 7.50 -0.99 -21.00
C LYS A 459 7.11 0.47 -20.86
N ALA A 460 7.67 1.30 -21.74
CA ALA A 460 7.26 2.67 -21.94
C ALA A 460 7.34 3.02 -23.44
N ASN A 461 6.43 3.88 -23.89
CA ASN A 461 6.25 4.29 -25.28
C ASN A 461 6.45 5.81 -25.40
N GLY A 462 6.66 6.30 -26.63
CA GLY A 462 6.75 7.74 -26.89
C GLY A 462 7.99 8.40 -26.28
N LEU A 463 9.07 7.64 -26.11
CA LEU A 463 10.36 8.08 -25.56
C LEU A 463 11.46 7.94 -26.61
N ALA A 464 12.38 8.91 -26.63
CA ALA A 464 13.53 8.96 -27.52
C ALA A 464 14.83 8.96 -26.71
N LEU A 465 15.80 8.11 -27.11
CA LEU A 465 17.12 8.04 -26.49
C LEU A 465 18.00 9.20 -26.99
N ARG A 466 18.70 9.88 -26.07
CA ARG A 466 19.51 11.07 -26.39
C ARG A 466 21.01 10.93 -26.11
N SER A 467 21.44 9.88 -25.41
CA SER A 467 22.85 9.64 -25.08
C SER A 467 23.30 8.22 -25.46
N ARG A 468 24.60 7.96 -25.30
CA ARG A 468 25.10 6.58 -25.24
C ARG A 468 24.86 6.01 -23.83
N PRO A 469 24.77 4.69 -23.66
CA PRO A 469 24.69 4.07 -22.34
C PRO A 469 25.95 4.35 -21.52
N ALA A 470 25.77 4.78 -20.26
CA ALA A 470 26.84 5.01 -19.30
C ALA A 470 26.63 4.15 -18.05
N LYS A 471 27.72 3.68 -17.43
CA LYS A 471 27.68 2.88 -16.19
C LYS A 471 27.95 3.71 -14.94
N GLU A 472 28.58 4.86 -15.12
CA GLU A 472 28.98 5.78 -14.05
C GLU A 472 27.76 6.23 -13.26
N PHE A 473 27.82 6.18 -11.93
CA PHE A 473 26.73 6.60 -11.04
C PHE A 473 25.36 5.95 -11.33
N SER A 474 25.35 4.72 -11.84
CA SER A 474 24.10 3.98 -12.00
C SER A 474 23.48 3.64 -10.64
N TRP A 475 22.22 4.03 -10.44
CA TRP A 475 21.45 3.70 -9.23
C TRP A 475 21.09 2.21 -9.13
N PHE A 476 21.18 1.48 -10.25
CA PHE A 476 20.88 0.06 -10.33
C PHE A 476 22.16 -0.69 -10.73
N PRO A 477 22.90 -1.25 -9.76
CA PRO A 477 24.14 -1.97 -10.03
C PRO A 477 23.96 -3.06 -11.10
N GLY A 478 24.89 -3.12 -12.06
CA GLY A 478 24.78 -4.05 -13.20
C GLY A 478 23.93 -3.53 -14.37
N TYR A 479 23.45 -2.28 -14.33
CA TYR A 479 22.80 -1.61 -15.45
C TYR A 479 23.55 -0.35 -15.88
N ALA A 480 23.62 -0.12 -17.19
CA ALA A 480 23.99 1.16 -17.78
C ALA A 480 22.73 1.98 -18.05
N TRP A 481 22.79 3.30 -17.90
CA TRP A 481 21.67 4.21 -18.14
C TRP A 481 21.87 5.04 -19.40
N THR A 482 20.77 5.39 -20.06
CA THR A 482 20.71 6.27 -21.23
C THR A 482 19.63 7.31 -21.04
N ILE A 483 19.93 8.58 -21.27
CA ILE A 483 18.96 9.67 -21.13
C ILE A 483 17.81 9.48 -22.11
N ILE A 484 16.57 9.60 -21.61
CA ILE A 484 15.34 9.54 -22.42
C ILE A 484 14.58 10.86 -22.34
N ASN A 485 14.11 11.32 -23.50
CA ASN A 485 13.21 12.46 -23.60
C ASN A 485 11.86 12.01 -24.14
N CYS A 486 10.80 12.78 -23.89
CA CYS A 486 9.54 12.58 -24.58
C CYS A 486 9.75 12.82 -26.08
N ALA A 487 9.32 11.87 -26.91
CA ALA A 487 9.45 11.98 -28.36
C ALA A 487 8.61 13.13 -28.95
N SER A 488 7.59 13.61 -28.22
CA SER A 488 6.65 14.63 -28.69
C SER A 488 7.03 16.06 -28.28
N CYS A 489 7.45 16.27 -27.03
CA CYS A 489 7.77 17.60 -26.50
C CYS A 489 9.23 17.76 -26.07
N GLU A 490 10.06 16.74 -26.31
CA GLU A 490 11.50 16.72 -26.05
C GLU A 490 11.93 16.94 -24.59
N THR A 491 10.98 17.02 -23.66
CA THR A 491 11.24 17.14 -22.23
C THR A 491 11.98 15.92 -21.71
N HIS A 492 13.01 16.13 -20.89
CA HIS A 492 13.73 15.05 -20.23
C HIS A 492 12.75 14.24 -19.35
N MET A 493 12.66 12.94 -19.57
CA MET A 493 11.71 12.06 -18.86
C MET A 493 12.38 11.17 -17.82
N GLY A 494 13.67 10.88 -17.96
CA GLY A 494 14.42 9.99 -17.08
C GLY A 494 15.45 9.18 -17.85
N TRP A 495 15.51 7.87 -17.59
CA TRP A 495 16.55 6.99 -18.15
C TRP A 495 16.02 5.64 -18.62
N LEU A 496 16.61 5.10 -19.69
CA LEU A 496 16.55 3.69 -20.03
C LEU A 496 17.73 2.98 -19.37
N PHE A 497 17.46 1.95 -18.57
CA PHE A 497 18.47 1.10 -17.96
C PHE A 497 18.62 -0.19 -18.77
N THR A 498 19.83 -0.53 -19.18
CA THR A 498 20.17 -1.72 -19.96
C THR A 498 21.18 -2.56 -19.19
N ALA A 499 20.88 -3.85 -19.01
CA ALA A 499 21.75 -4.77 -18.28
C ALA A 499 23.13 -4.84 -18.93
N THR A 500 24.19 -4.78 -18.12
CA THR A 500 25.57 -4.88 -18.61
C THR A 500 26.01 -6.33 -18.81
N ASN A 501 25.24 -7.29 -18.27
CA ASN A 501 25.43 -8.72 -18.41
C ASN A 501 24.20 -9.32 -19.08
N GLU A 502 24.37 -10.09 -20.16
CA GLU A 502 23.26 -10.66 -20.94
C GLU A 502 22.37 -11.64 -20.17
N LYS A 503 22.90 -12.23 -19.10
CA LYS A 503 22.15 -13.15 -18.25
C LYS A 503 21.23 -12.40 -17.29
N LEU A 504 21.60 -11.18 -16.89
CA LEU A 504 20.87 -10.39 -15.89
C LEU A 504 19.46 -10.02 -16.41
N LYS A 505 18.47 -10.22 -15.55
CA LYS A 505 17.07 -9.92 -15.81
C LYS A 505 16.57 -8.81 -14.87
N PRO A 506 15.73 -7.89 -15.38
CA PRO A 506 15.35 -7.74 -16.79
C PRO A 506 16.52 -7.29 -17.69
N LYS A 507 16.48 -7.58 -19.00
CA LYS A 507 17.51 -7.10 -19.94
C LYS A 507 17.54 -5.58 -20.05
N SER A 508 16.39 -4.95 -19.88
CA SER A 508 16.25 -3.49 -19.84
C SER A 508 14.96 -3.10 -19.15
N PHE A 509 14.93 -1.89 -18.59
CA PHE A 509 13.73 -1.27 -18.04
C PHE A 509 13.84 0.25 -18.09
N TRP A 510 12.72 0.95 -17.88
CA TRP A 510 12.63 2.40 -17.95
C TRP A 510 12.48 2.98 -16.54
N GLY A 511 13.29 3.98 -16.21
CA GLY A 511 13.12 4.83 -15.03
C GLY A 511 12.57 6.19 -15.44
N ILE A 512 11.32 6.47 -15.10
CA ILE A 512 10.64 7.73 -15.43
C ILE A 512 10.54 8.60 -14.17
N ARG A 513 10.90 9.88 -14.29
CA ARG A 513 10.83 10.84 -13.19
C ARG A 513 9.37 11.17 -12.87
N SER A 514 9.01 11.07 -11.58
CA SER A 514 7.66 11.37 -11.06
C SER A 514 7.21 12.80 -11.41
N CYS A 515 8.12 13.78 -11.30
CA CYS A 515 7.87 15.19 -11.60
C CYS A 515 7.43 15.49 -13.05
N GLN A 516 7.65 14.55 -13.97
CA GLN A 516 7.35 14.68 -15.40
C GLN A 516 6.06 13.97 -15.82
N VAL A 517 5.32 13.42 -14.85
CA VAL A 517 4.06 12.72 -15.07
C VAL A 517 2.90 13.55 -14.53
N THR A 518 1.74 13.42 -15.18
CA THR A 518 0.47 14.02 -14.74
C THR A 518 -0.47 12.98 -14.17
N ASP A 519 -1.26 13.40 -13.19
CA ASP A 519 -2.39 12.64 -12.68
C ASP A 519 -3.58 12.92 -13.60
N GLU A 520 -3.76 12.18 -14.70
CA GLU A 520 -5.10 12.13 -15.30
C GLU A 520 -6.00 11.28 -14.40
N MET A 521 -6.62 11.94 -13.43
CA MET A 521 -7.69 11.38 -12.63
C MET A 521 -8.92 11.24 -13.53
N ARG A 522 -9.22 10.00 -13.94
CA ARG A 522 -10.37 9.69 -14.79
C ARG A 522 -11.71 9.97 -14.11
#